data_AF-A0A379W7R3-F1
#
_entry.id   AF-A0A379W7R3-F1
#
_cell.length_a   1.000
_cell.length_b   1.000
_cell.length_c   1.000
_cell.angle_alpha   90.00
_cell.angle_beta   90.00
_cell.angle_gamma   90.00
#
_symmetry.space_group_name_H-M   'P 1'
#
loop_
_entity.id
_entity.type
_entity.pdbx_description
1 polymer ?
#
loop_
_entity_poly.entity_id
_entity_poly.type
_entity_poly.pdbx_seq_one_letter_code
_entity_poly.pdbx_strand_id
1 'polypeptide(L)'
;MSNWKNCWPLFYGEWGFTDSRGVYRLSDALWLDKVLKKRQGSAVSLGAILLWIANRLDLPLVPVIFPTQLILRIESLEGEMWLINPFNGETLDEHTLEVWLKGNISPVAELFNEDLDEADNAEVIRKLLDTLKSSLMEERQMELALRVSEALLQFNPEDPYEIRDRGLIYAQLECEHVALTD
;
A
#
# COMPACT_ATOMS: atom_id res chain seq x y z
N MET A 1 7.71 10.73 -28.02
CA MET A 1 8.48 10.18 -26.89
C MET A 1 7.67 10.43 -25.64
N SER A 2 7.20 9.37 -25.01
CA SER A 2 6.25 9.42 -23.90
C SER A 2 6.90 10.12 -22.69
N ASN A 3 6.38 11.30 -22.34
CA ASN A 3 6.96 12.25 -21.36
C ASN A 3 7.02 11.72 -19.92
N TRP A 4 6.38 10.58 -19.64
CA TRP A 4 6.33 9.97 -18.31
C TRP A 4 7.70 9.54 -17.78
N LYS A 5 8.67 9.22 -18.66
CA LYS A 5 10.03 8.80 -18.25
C LYS A 5 10.78 9.88 -17.47
N ASN A 6 10.38 11.15 -17.59
CA ASN A 6 10.96 12.25 -16.82
C ASN A 6 10.39 12.36 -15.40
N CYS A 7 9.28 11.70 -15.09
CA CYS A 7 8.64 11.79 -13.77
C CYS A 7 9.39 10.97 -12.71
N TRP A 8 10.02 9.85 -13.08
CA TRP A 8 10.73 9.00 -12.13
C TRP A 8 12.00 9.67 -11.58
N PRO A 9 12.89 10.25 -12.43
CA PRO A 9 14.05 10.98 -11.92
C PRO A 9 13.67 12.15 -11.01
N LEU A 10 12.53 12.81 -11.28
CA LEU A 10 12.02 13.88 -10.44
C LEU A 10 11.52 13.36 -9.08
N PHE A 11 10.62 12.37 -9.08
CA PHE A 11 10.00 11.86 -7.86
C PHE A 11 11.00 11.14 -6.94
N TYR A 12 11.78 10.22 -7.49
CA TYR A 12 12.71 9.39 -6.73
C TYR A 12 14.09 10.04 -6.55
N GLY A 13 14.53 10.87 -7.50
CA GLY A 13 15.83 11.54 -7.46
C GLY A 13 15.75 12.92 -6.80
N GLU A 14 15.21 13.91 -7.50
CA GLU A 14 15.22 15.31 -7.04
C GLU A 14 14.36 15.53 -5.79
N TRP A 15 13.16 14.93 -5.75
CA TRP A 15 12.27 15.01 -4.59
C TRP A 15 12.61 13.96 -3.54
N GLY A 16 13.40 12.94 -3.89
CA GLY A 16 13.97 11.99 -2.93
C GLY A 16 12.93 11.11 -2.23
N PHE A 17 11.77 10.87 -2.83
CA PHE A 17 10.83 9.86 -2.33
C PHE A 17 11.45 8.47 -2.46
N THR A 18 11.37 7.66 -1.42
CA THR A 18 12.01 6.34 -1.39
C THR A 18 11.36 5.42 -0.35
N ASP A 19 11.84 4.19 -0.30
CA ASP A 19 11.40 3.20 0.67
C ASP A 19 11.71 3.61 2.11
N SER A 20 10.97 3.00 3.01
CA SER A 20 11.01 3.33 4.42
C SER A 20 12.12 2.53 5.13
N ARG A 21 13.38 2.99 5.01
CA ARG A 21 14.53 2.32 5.65
C ARG A 21 14.66 2.72 7.12
N GLY A 22 14.49 1.74 8.02
CA GLY A 22 14.72 1.92 9.45
C GLY A 22 13.65 2.74 10.17
N VAL A 23 12.39 2.63 9.76
CA VAL A 23 11.30 3.33 10.45
C VAL A 23 11.06 2.71 11.82
N TYR A 24 11.04 3.56 12.84
CA TYR A 24 10.73 3.15 14.22
C TYR A 24 9.25 2.74 14.40
N ARG A 25 8.35 3.25 13.55
CA ARG A 25 6.91 2.95 13.50
C ARG A 25 6.47 2.72 12.07
N LEU A 26 6.04 1.51 11.74
CA LEU A 26 5.51 1.13 10.42
C LEU A 26 4.38 2.06 9.95
N SER A 27 3.50 2.51 10.86
CA SER A 27 2.40 3.42 10.57
C SER A 27 2.88 4.78 10.04
N ASP A 28 4.09 5.24 10.40
CA ASP A 28 4.66 6.49 9.86
C ASP A 28 4.89 6.44 8.35
N ALA A 29 5.03 5.26 7.77
CA ALA A 29 5.16 5.07 6.34
C ALA A 29 3.81 5.09 5.58
N LEU A 30 2.70 5.35 6.29
CA LEU A 30 1.34 5.32 5.73
C LEU A 30 0.60 6.65 5.93
N TRP A 31 0.88 7.36 7.03
CA TRP A 31 0.37 8.71 7.28
C TRP A 31 0.91 9.69 6.22
N LEU A 32 0.06 10.13 5.29
CA LEU A 32 0.49 10.94 4.14
C LEU A 32 1.22 12.23 4.54
N ASP A 33 0.84 12.90 5.62
CA ASP A 33 1.54 14.08 6.15
C ASP A 33 2.98 13.75 6.56
N LYS A 34 3.21 12.57 7.17
CA LYS A 34 4.54 12.10 7.54
C LYS A 34 5.33 11.64 6.33
N VAL A 35 4.70 10.93 5.40
CA VAL A 35 5.33 10.47 4.15
C VAL A 35 5.79 11.66 3.31
N LEU A 36 4.95 12.69 3.15
CA LEU A 36 5.32 13.91 2.43
C LEU A 36 6.47 14.67 3.11
N LYS A 37 6.49 14.70 4.45
CA LYS A 37 7.55 15.38 5.21
C LYS A 37 8.88 14.62 5.19
N LYS A 38 8.83 13.29 5.35
CA LYS A 38 10.02 12.43 5.44
C LYS A 38 10.51 11.93 4.08
N ARG A 39 9.65 12.00 3.05
CA ARG A 39 9.85 11.43 1.71
C ARG A 39 10.12 9.92 1.75
N GLN A 40 9.55 9.25 2.75
CA GLN A 40 9.70 7.81 2.97
C GLN A 40 8.33 7.24 3.27
N GLY A 41 7.95 6.17 2.56
CA GLY A 41 6.63 5.58 2.67
C GLY A 41 6.60 4.12 2.26
N SER A 42 5.45 3.50 2.48
CA SER A 42 5.10 2.18 1.96
C SER A 42 4.75 2.25 0.47
N ALA A 43 4.73 1.11 -0.21
CA ALA A 43 4.34 1.01 -1.61
C ALA A 43 2.99 1.70 -1.90
N VAL A 44 1.98 1.48 -1.05
CA VAL A 44 0.65 2.07 -1.22
C VAL A 44 0.63 3.58 -1.00
N SER A 45 1.39 4.10 -0.02
CA SER A 45 1.45 5.54 0.23
C SER A 45 2.23 6.31 -0.85
N LEU A 46 3.38 5.78 -1.29
CA LEU A 46 4.18 6.36 -2.36
C LEU A 46 3.44 6.27 -3.69
N GLY A 47 2.84 5.11 -3.97
CA GLY A 47 1.99 4.90 -5.13
C GLY A 47 0.83 5.87 -5.18
N ALA A 48 0.11 6.08 -4.07
CA ALA A 48 -1.00 7.04 -4.02
C ALA A 48 -0.56 8.48 -4.33
N ILE A 49 0.59 8.93 -3.79
CA ILE A 49 1.14 10.25 -4.10
C ILE A 49 1.51 10.33 -5.58
N LEU A 50 2.16 9.30 -6.12
CA LEU A 50 2.60 9.26 -7.51
C LEU A 50 1.44 9.22 -8.49
N LEU A 51 0.38 8.46 -8.19
CA LEU A 51 -0.87 8.43 -8.95
C LEU A 51 -1.55 9.79 -8.97
N TRP A 52 -1.58 10.50 -7.84
CA TRP A 52 -2.13 11.85 -7.79
C TRP A 52 -1.34 12.83 -8.69
N ILE A 53 -0.01 12.76 -8.67
CA ILE A 53 0.84 13.57 -9.56
C ILE A 53 0.62 13.18 -11.02
N ALA A 54 0.63 11.89 -11.31
CA ALA A 54 0.45 11.36 -12.66
C ALA A 54 -0.89 11.80 -13.26
N ASN A 55 -1.98 11.73 -12.48
CA ASN A 55 -3.30 12.22 -12.88
C ASN A 55 -3.28 13.72 -13.20
N ARG A 56 -2.54 14.54 -12.44
CA ARG A 56 -2.40 15.98 -12.71
C ARG A 56 -1.57 16.31 -13.95
N LEU A 57 -0.76 15.36 -14.42
CA LEU A 57 0.11 15.48 -15.57
C LEU A 57 -0.40 14.68 -16.78
N ASP A 58 -1.63 14.17 -16.72
CA ASP A 58 -2.27 13.33 -17.74
C ASP A 58 -1.40 12.12 -18.16
N LEU A 59 -0.70 11.52 -17.19
CA LEU A 59 0.09 10.32 -17.43
C LEU A 59 -0.81 9.07 -17.31
N PRO A 60 -0.64 8.07 -18.19
CA PRO A 60 -1.43 6.84 -18.16
C PRO A 60 -0.90 5.86 -17.11
N LEU A 61 -0.85 6.31 -15.86
CA LEU A 61 -0.39 5.52 -14.70
C LEU A 61 -1.62 5.07 -13.90
N VAL A 62 -1.77 3.76 -13.73
CA VAL A 62 -2.88 3.15 -13.02
C VAL A 62 -2.37 2.29 -11.85
N PRO A 63 -3.11 2.18 -10.75
CA PRO A 63 -2.74 1.30 -9.64
C PRO A 63 -3.07 -0.16 -9.97
N VAL A 64 -2.30 -1.07 -9.38
CA VAL A 64 -2.58 -2.50 -9.34
C VAL A 64 -2.39 -2.96 -7.90
N ILE A 65 -3.43 -3.55 -7.30
CA ILE A 65 -3.34 -4.13 -5.95
C ILE A 65 -2.83 -5.57 -6.10
N PHE A 66 -1.52 -5.68 -6.29
CA PHE A 66 -0.84 -6.97 -6.34
C PHE A 66 -0.94 -7.68 -4.97
N PRO A 67 -0.99 -9.03 -4.90
CA PRO A 67 -1.25 -9.75 -3.65
C PRO A 67 -0.35 -9.35 -2.48
N THR A 68 0.92 -9.05 -2.76
CA THR A 68 1.87 -8.65 -1.72
C THR A 68 1.84 -7.15 -1.42
N GLN A 69 1.58 -6.29 -2.40
CA GLN A 69 1.69 -4.84 -2.27
C GLN A 69 0.99 -4.08 -3.41
N LEU A 70 0.86 -2.75 -3.29
CA LEU A 70 0.51 -1.94 -4.47
C LEU A 70 1.70 -1.92 -5.43
N ILE A 71 1.45 -2.12 -6.72
CA ILE A 71 2.36 -1.78 -7.81
C ILE A 71 1.69 -0.79 -8.75
N LEU A 72 2.45 -0.23 -9.68
CA LEU A 72 1.94 0.72 -10.65
C LEU A 72 2.06 0.14 -12.05
N ARG A 73 1.14 0.50 -12.93
CA ARG A 73 1.12 0.02 -14.32
C ARG A 73 0.97 1.21 -15.25
N ILE A 74 1.77 1.23 -16.32
CA ILE A 74 1.61 2.17 -17.43
C ILE A 74 1.10 1.41 -18.63
N GLU A 75 0.02 1.93 -19.21
CA GLU A 75 -0.45 1.53 -20.53
C GLU A 75 0.03 2.53 -21.58
N SER A 76 0.90 2.08 -22.48
CA SER A 76 1.31 2.87 -23.64
C SER A 76 0.18 2.90 -24.68
N LEU A 77 0.11 3.99 -25.45
CA LEU A 77 -0.77 4.10 -26.63
C LEU A 77 -0.46 3.02 -27.69
N GLU A 78 0.73 2.44 -27.65
CA GLU A 78 1.19 1.37 -28.54
C GLU A 78 0.84 -0.04 -28.02
N GLY A 79 0.11 -0.14 -26.90
CA GLY A 79 -0.28 -1.41 -26.29
C GLY A 79 0.80 -2.06 -25.41
N GLU A 80 1.95 -1.42 -25.24
CA GLU A 80 2.97 -1.87 -24.30
C GLU A 80 2.52 -1.62 -22.85
N MET A 81 2.67 -2.65 -22.01
CA MET A 81 2.43 -2.59 -20.58
C MET A 81 3.76 -2.52 -19.83
N TRP A 82 3.88 -1.56 -18.91
CA TRP A 82 5.04 -1.43 -18.03
C TRP A 82 4.59 -1.52 -16.58
N LEU A 83 5.16 -2.44 -15.81
CA LEU A 83 4.95 -2.55 -14.38
C LEU A 83 6.06 -1.79 -13.65
N ILE A 84 5.71 -1.00 -12.64
CA ILE A 84 6.62 -0.07 -11.98
C ILE A 84 6.55 -0.28 -10.47
N ASN A 85 7.72 -0.39 -9.85
CA ASN A 85 7.87 -0.46 -8.42
C ASN A 85 7.65 0.93 -7.78
N PRO A 86 6.68 1.11 -6.86
CA PRO A 86 6.42 2.40 -6.22
C PRO A 86 7.53 2.91 -5.30
N PHE A 87 8.50 2.07 -4.93
CA PHE A 87 9.59 2.45 -4.04
C PHE A 87 10.71 3.21 -4.73
N ASN A 88 10.97 2.91 -6.00
CA ASN A 88 12.16 3.39 -6.71
C ASN A 88 11.93 3.68 -8.20
N GLY A 89 10.75 3.38 -8.75
CA GLY A 89 10.43 3.61 -10.15
C GLY A 89 11.06 2.60 -11.12
N GLU A 90 11.67 1.53 -10.62
CA GLU A 90 12.21 0.46 -11.45
C GLU A 90 11.08 -0.31 -12.15
N THR A 91 11.33 -0.72 -13.39
CA THR A 91 10.44 -1.62 -14.12
C THR A 91 10.50 -3.01 -13.49
N LEU A 92 9.33 -3.60 -13.28
CA LEU A 92 9.17 -4.96 -12.78
C LEU A 92 8.96 -5.94 -13.94
N ASP A 93 9.59 -7.10 -13.84
CA ASP A 93 9.34 -8.24 -14.73
C ASP A 93 8.55 -9.35 -14.02
N GLU A 94 8.02 -10.27 -14.82
CA GLU A 94 7.24 -11.42 -14.34
C GLU A 94 8.00 -12.27 -13.31
N HIS A 95 9.30 -12.47 -13.55
CA HIS A 95 10.15 -13.23 -12.65
C HIS A 95 10.22 -12.60 -11.25
N THR A 96 10.35 -11.28 -11.17
CA THR A 96 10.37 -10.54 -9.90
C THR A 96 9.05 -10.71 -9.15
N LEU A 97 7.92 -10.63 -9.84
CA LEU A 97 6.60 -10.81 -9.26
C LEU A 97 6.38 -12.23 -8.71
N GLU A 98 6.79 -13.26 -9.47
CA GLU A 98 6.74 -14.64 -8.99
C GLU A 98 7.57 -14.84 -7.72
N VAL A 99 8.78 -14.25 -7.67
CA VAL A 99 9.65 -14.33 -6.48
C VAL A 99 8.96 -13.68 -5.28
N TRP A 100 8.28 -12.55 -5.46
CA TRP A 100 7.53 -11.91 -4.38
C TRP A 100 6.37 -12.77 -3.89
N LEU A 101 5.59 -13.38 -4.79
CA LEU A 101 4.50 -14.29 -4.42
C LEU A 101 5.04 -15.49 -3.62
N LYS A 102 6.10 -16.12 -4.13
CA LYS A 102 6.69 -17.31 -3.49
C LYS A 102 7.32 -17.00 -2.13
N GLY A 103 7.89 -15.81 -1.99
CA GLY A 103 8.53 -15.36 -0.74
C GLY A 103 7.58 -14.85 0.34
N ASN A 104 6.41 -14.31 -0.03
CA ASN A 104 5.50 -13.65 0.91
C ASN A 104 4.15 -14.36 1.11
N ILE A 105 3.72 -15.18 0.15
CA ILE A 105 2.44 -15.90 0.21
C ILE A 105 2.67 -17.39 0.47
N SER A 106 3.33 -18.09 -0.45
CA SER A 106 3.61 -19.53 -0.33
C SER A 106 4.59 -19.98 -1.41
N PRO A 107 5.49 -20.96 -1.16
CA PRO A 107 6.43 -21.47 -2.17
C PRO A 107 5.79 -22.00 -3.47
N VAL A 108 4.49 -22.32 -3.43
CA VAL A 108 3.71 -22.83 -4.58
C VAL A 108 2.75 -21.77 -5.16
N ALA A 109 2.85 -20.51 -4.74
CA ALA A 109 2.05 -19.44 -5.32
C ALA A 109 2.45 -19.19 -6.79
N GLU A 110 1.45 -18.94 -7.63
CA GLU A 110 1.58 -18.68 -9.06
C GLU A 110 1.07 -17.28 -9.36
N LEU A 111 1.63 -16.66 -10.40
CA LEU A 111 1.18 -15.36 -10.91
C LEU A 111 0.00 -15.58 -11.86
N PHE A 112 -1.09 -14.86 -11.63
CA PHE A 112 -2.26 -14.84 -12.49
C PHE A 112 -2.38 -13.49 -13.21
N ASN A 113 -3.07 -13.45 -14.35
CA ASN A 113 -3.28 -12.19 -15.07
C ASN A 113 -4.12 -11.21 -14.25
N GLU A 114 -5.09 -11.74 -13.50
CA GLU A 114 -5.98 -11.00 -12.62
C GLU A 114 -5.22 -10.29 -11.48
N ASP A 115 -4.04 -10.79 -11.10
CA ASP A 115 -3.17 -10.11 -10.13
C ASP A 115 -2.62 -8.76 -10.66
N LEU A 116 -2.74 -8.53 -11.98
CA LEU A 116 -2.26 -7.34 -12.69
C LEU A 116 -3.38 -6.41 -13.17
N ASP A 117 -4.63 -6.71 -12.80
CA ASP A 117 -5.78 -5.89 -13.15
C ASP A 117 -5.66 -4.48 -12.55
N GLU A 118 -6.18 -3.50 -13.29
CA GLU A 118 -6.29 -2.13 -12.78
C GLU A 118 -7.21 -2.10 -11.57
N ALA A 119 -6.73 -1.50 -10.49
CA ALA A 119 -7.50 -1.28 -9.29
C ALA A 119 -8.22 0.08 -9.33
N ASP A 120 -9.36 0.16 -8.68
CA ASP A 120 -10.06 1.42 -8.48
C ASP A 120 -9.54 2.20 -7.24
N ASN A 121 -9.99 3.43 -7.10
CA ASN A 121 -9.61 4.28 -5.96
C ASN A 121 -10.05 3.71 -4.61
N ALA A 122 -11.18 2.99 -4.56
CA ALA A 122 -11.69 2.39 -3.34
C ALA A 122 -10.79 1.23 -2.90
N GLU A 123 -10.28 0.43 -3.84
CA GLU A 123 -9.31 -0.63 -3.59
C GLU A 123 -7.97 -0.08 -3.09
N VAL A 124 -7.47 1.01 -3.67
CA VAL A 124 -6.26 1.69 -3.18
C VAL A 124 -6.45 2.21 -1.75
N ILE A 125 -7.57 2.86 -1.46
CA ILE A 125 -7.88 3.36 -0.11
C ILE A 125 -8.00 2.20 0.88
N ARG A 126 -8.68 1.11 0.50
CA ARG A 126 -8.80 -0.08 1.34
C ARG A 126 -7.43 -0.68 1.63
N LYS A 127 -6.58 -0.86 0.63
CA LYS A 127 -5.20 -1.35 0.81
C LYS A 127 -4.39 -0.45 1.75
N LEU A 128 -4.54 0.88 1.64
CA LEU A 128 -3.88 1.83 2.53
C LEU A 128 -4.35 1.64 3.96
N LEU A 129 -5.67 1.54 4.18
CA LEU A 129 -6.27 1.35 5.50
C LEU A 129 -5.93 -0.02 6.09
N ASP A 130 -5.97 -1.10 5.32
CA ASP A 130 -5.57 -2.45 5.76
C ASP A 130 -4.12 -2.47 6.22
N THR A 131 -3.22 -1.89 5.42
CA THR A 131 -1.79 -1.81 5.77
C THR A 131 -1.60 -0.97 7.03
N LEU A 132 -2.38 0.10 7.20
CA LEU A 132 -2.33 0.97 8.38
C LEU A 132 -2.86 0.28 9.62
N LYS A 133 -3.98 -0.45 9.52
CA LYS A 133 -4.56 -1.23 10.60
C LYS A 133 -3.53 -2.25 11.12
N SER A 134 -2.96 -3.06 10.22
CA SER A 134 -1.95 -4.06 10.60
C SER A 134 -0.74 -3.41 11.27
N SER A 135 -0.22 -2.31 10.70
CA SER A 135 0.90 -1.56 11.30
C SER A 135 0.57 -1.04 12.71
N LEU A 136 -0.64 -0.52 12.91
CA LEU A 136 -1.07 -0.01 14.22
C LEU A 136 -1.26 -1.14 15.24
N MET A 137 -1.79 -2.30 14.82
CA MET A 137 -1.91 -3.48 15.67
C MET A 137 -0.54 -3.99 16.10
N GLU A 138 0.43 -4.08 15.18
CA GLU A 138 1.82 -4.45 15.50
C GLU A 138 2.48 -3.46 16.46
N GLU A 139 2.17 -2.17 16.31
CA GLU A 139 2.62 -1.11 17.22
C GLU A 139 1.83 -1.00 18.53
N ARG A 140 0.85 -1.89 18.76
CA ARG A 140 -0.07 -1.89 19.91
C ARG A 140 -0.86 -0.58 20.06
N GLN A 141 -1.08 0.15 18.98
CA GLN A 141 -1.94 1.34 18.95
C GLN A 141 -3.39 0.93 18.70
N MET A 142 -3.95 0.15 19.64
CA MET A 142 -5.21 -0.58 19.45
C MET A 142 -6.42 0.34 19.25
N GLU A 143 -6.47 1.49 19.93
CA GLU A 143 -7.56 2.48 19.73
C GLU A 143 -7.57 3.06 18.31
N LEU A 144 -6.39 3.32 17.73
CA LEU A 144 -6.30 3.81 16.36
C LEU A 144 -6.58 2.69 15.36
N ALA A 145 -6.08 1.47 15.62
CA ALA A 145 -6.43 0.30 14.81
C ALA A 145 -7.95 0.06 14.77
N LEU A 146 -8.64 0.24 15.91
CA LEU A 146 -10.10 0.14 15.98
C LEU A 146 -10.79 1.14 15.04
N ARG A 147 -10.38 2.41 15.08
CA ARG A 147 -10.93 3.45 14.18
C ARG A 147 -10.71 3.13 12.71
N VAL A 148 -9.55 2.56 12.37
CA VAL A 148 -9.27 2.13 10.99
C VAL A 148 -10.16 0.95 10.59
N SER A 149 -10.35 -0.03 11.47
CA SER A 149 -11.26 -1.16 11.22
C SER A 149 -12.72 -0.69 11.08
N GLU A 150 -13.16 0.28 11.87
CA GLU A 150 -14.49 0.89 11.72
C GLU A 150 -14.64 1.60 10.38
N ALA A 151 -13.60 2.31 9.90
CA ALA A 151 -13.61 2.93 8.58
C ALA A 151 -13.67 1.88 7.46
N LEU A 152 -12.91 0.78 7.57
CA LEU A 152 -12.96 -0.34 6.63
C LEU A 152 -14.36 -0.98 6.55
N LEU A 153 -15.02 -1.16 7.68
CA LEU A 153 -16.40 -1.66 7.75
C LEU A 153 -17.43 -0.69 7.13
N GLN A 154 -17.11 0.59 6.93
CA GLN A 154 -17.99 1.47 6.15
C GLN A 154 -17.97 1.14 4.65
N PHE A 155 -16.87 0.56 4.14
CA PHE A 155 -16.80 0.09 2.76
C PHE A 155 -17.52 -1.24 2.56
N ASN A 156 -17.40 -2.15 3.54
CA ASN A 156 -18.08 -3.44 3.52
C ASN A 156 -18.48 -3.86 4.95
N PRO A 157 -19.72 -3.58 5.37
CA PRO A 157 -20.17 -3.90 6.73
C PRO A 157 -20.19 -5.39 7.07
N GLU A 158 -20.28 -6.26 6.06
CA GLU A 158 -20.40 -7.71 6.20
C GLU A 158 -19.06 -8.43 6.01
N ASP A 159 -17.94 -7.71 5.98
CA ASP A 159 -16.62 -8.32 5.81
C ASP A 159 -16.27 -9.19 7.03
N PRO A 160 -16.20 -10.54 6.88
CA PRO A 160 -15.96 -11.43 8.01
C PRO A 160 -14.56 -11.26 8.60
N TYR A 161 -13.58 -10.84 7.81
CA TYR A 161 -12.21 -10.61 8.28
C TYR A 161 -12.14 -9.35 9.13
N GLU A 162 -12.78 -8.26 8.69
CA GLU A 162 -12.83 -7.03 9.49
C GLU A 162 -13.64 -7.20 10.77
N ILE A 163 -14.76 -7.92 10.72
CA ILE A 163 -15.56 -8.24 11.92
C ILE A 163 -14.71 -9.02 12.94
N ARG A 164 -13.94 -10.02 12.48
CA ARG A 164 -13.02 -10.80 13.31
C ARG A 164 -11.92 -9.91 13.90
N ASP A 165 -11.24 -9.14 13.07
CA ASP A 165 -10.11 -8.32 13.48
C ASP A 165 -10.56 -7.26 14.50
N ARG A 166 -11.74 -6.65 14.31
CA ARG A 166 -12.34 -5.75 15.30
C ARG A 166 -12.59 -6.44 16.64
N GLY A 167 -13.06 -7.68 16.63
CA GLY A 167 -13.23 -8.49 17.85
C GLY A 167 -11.90 -8.73 18.59
N LEU A 168 -10.82 -9.02 17.85
CA LEU A 168 -9.47 -9.16 18.41
C LEU A 168 -8.98 -7.85 19.03
N ILE A 169 -9.24 -6.71 18.37
CA ILE A 169 -8.88 -5.39 18.88
C ILE A 169 -9.60 -5.08 20.19
N TYR A 170 -10.92 -5.36 20.28
CA TYR A 170 -11.68 -5.18 21.52
C TYR A 170 -11.13 -6.03 22.67
N ALA A 171 -10.86 -7.31 22.43
CA ALA A 171 -10.32 -8.20 23.45
C ALA A 171 -8.97 -7.70 24.01
N GLN A 172 -8.11 -7.15 23.15
CA GLN A 172 -6.83 -6.61 23.60
C GLN A 172 -6.97 -5.30 24.39
N LEU A 173 -7.87 -4.41 23.99
CA LEU A 173 -8.17 -3.17 24.72
C LEU A 173 -8.71 -3.47 26.14
N GLU A 174 -9.56 -4.49 26.29
CA GLU A 174 -10.05 -4.93 27.60
C GLU A 174 -8.90 -5.45 28.48
N CYS A 175 -8.01 -6.29 27.93
CA CYS A 175 -6.83 -6.79 28.65
C CYS A 175 -5.90 -5.66 29.12
N GLU A 176 -5.66 -4.66 28.27
CA GLU A 176 -4.83 -3.49 28.63
C GLU A 176 -5.48 -2.66 29.74
N HIS A 177 -6.81 -2.50 29.70
CA HIS A 177 -7.54 -1.82 30.77
C HIS A 177 -7.40 -2.53 32.12
N VAL A 178 -7.55 -3.87 32.14
CA VAL A 178 -7.39 -4.68 33.35
C VAL A 178 -5.96 -4.59 33.90
N ALA A 179 -4.94 -4.68 33.04
CA ALA A 179 -3.53 -4.61 33.46
C ALA A 179 -3.13 -3.25 34.06
N LEU A 180 -3.84 -2.16 33.74
CA LEU A 180 -3.62 -0.85 34.33
C LEU A 180 -4.29 -0.68 35.71
N THR A 181 -5.25 -1.54 36.04
CA THR A 181 -6.01 -1.50 37.31
C THR A 181 -5.47 -2.44 38.39
N ASP A 182 -4.54 -3.33 38.06
CA ASP A 182 -3.75 -4.17 38.99
C ASP A 182 -2.48 -3.46 39.46
#